data_AF-A0A9X8VKR0-F1
#
_entry.id   AF-A0A9X8VKR0-F1
#
_cell.length_a   1.000
_cell.length_b   1.000
_cell.length_c   1.000
_cell.angle_alpha   90.00
_cell.angle_beta   90.00
_cell.angle_gamma   90.00
#
_symmetry.space_group_name_H-M   'P 1'
#
loop_
_entity.id
_entity.type
_entity.pdbx_description
1 polymer ?
#
loop_
_entity_poly.entity_id
_entity_poly.type
_entity_poly.pdbx_seq_one_letter_code
_entity_poly.pdbx_strand_id
1 'polypeptide(L)' 'IQRALSADDVVALRGDWSRPSADISAFLQRRGSVAVPFNQIYGPGSPDGEVLSPLLTRDAVLQTLSHAKGTEQ' A
#
# COMPACT_ATOMS: atom_id res chain seq x y z
N ILE A 1 -6.82 11.05 -7.50
CA ILE A 1 -6.22 9.75 -7.16
C ILE A 1 -5.55 9.11 -8.36
N GLN A 2 -6.27 8.78 -9.44
CA GLN A 2 -5.70 8.09 -10.61
C GLN A 2 -4.38 8.70 -11.11
N ARG A 3 -4.32 10.01 -11.32
CA ARG A 3 -3.07 10.70 -11.71
C ARG A 3 -1.89 10.43 -10.77
N ALA A 4 -2.11 10.40 -9.46
CA ALA A 4 -1.04 10.13 -8.48
C ALA A 4 -0.61 8.65 -8.49
N LEU A 5 -1.54 7.72 -8.74
CA LEU A 5 -1.24 6.29 -8.85
C LEU A 5 -0.62 5.90 -10.20
N SER A 6 -0.67 6.79 -11.18
CA SER A 6 -0.11 6.59 -12.53
C SER A 6 1.11 7.48 -12.79
N ALA A 7 1.69 8.09 -11.76
CA ALA A 7 2.94 8.83 -11.89
C ALA A 7 4.09 7.87 -12.22
N ASP A 8 5.11 8.35 -12.95
CA ASP A 8 6.23 7.52 -13.42
C ASP A 8 7.01 6.84 -12.30
N ASP A 9 7.02 7.43 -11.10
CA ASP A 9 7.70 6.94 -9.91
C ASP A 9 6.80 6.05 -9.01
N VAL A 10 5.60 5.70 -9.46
CA VAL A 10 4.64 4.89 -8.71
C VAL A 10 4.36 3.57 -9.42
N VAL A 11 4.56 2.46 -8.71
CA VAL A 11 4.21 1.12 -9.18
C VAL A 11 3.01 0.60 -8.39
N ALA A 12 1.90 0.35 -9.09
CA ALA A 12 0.71 -0.25 -8.48
C ALA A 12 0.78 -1.78 -8.53
N LEU A 13 0.63 -2.43 -7.37
CA LEU A 13 0.52 -3.89 -7.25
C LEU A 13 -0.86 -4.27 -6.75
N ARG A 14 -1.42 -5.34 -7.30
CA ARG A 14 -2.71 -5.90 -6.86
C ARG A 14 -2.57 -7.40 -6.65
N GLY A 15 -2.80 -7.84 -5.41
CA GLY A 15 -3.01 -9.25 -5.10
C GLY A 15 -4.49 -9.60 -5.20
N ASP A 16 -4.84 -10.65 -5.95
CA ASP A 16 -6.17 -11.25 -5.93
C ASP A 16 -6.19 -12.40 -4.91
N TRP A 17 -7.06 -12.29 -3.91
CA TRP A 17 -7.26 -13.31 -2.88
C TRP A 17 -8.69 -13.85 -2.88
N SER A 18 -9.27 -14.04 -4.07
CA SER A 18 -10.55 -14.72 -4.25
C SER A 18 -10.46 -16.24 -4.00
N ARG A 19 -9.26 -16.80 -4.06
CA ARG A 19 -8.96 -18.20 -3.73
C ARG A 19 -7.89 -18.27 -2.64
N PRO A 20 -7.89 -19.33 -1.81
CA PRO A 20 -6.84 -19.53 -0.82
C PRO A 20 -5.44 -19.46 -1.44
N SER A 21 -4.53 -18.78 -0.75
CA SER A 21 -3.14 -18.59 -1.18
C SER A 21 -2.26 -18.50 0.06
N ALA A 22 -1.34 -19.46 0.20
CA ALA A 22 -0.41 -19.52 1.33
C ALA A 22 0.51 -18.29 1.36
N ASP A 23 0.95 -17.82 0.20
CA ASP A 23 1.84 -16.66 0.09
C ASP A 23 1.16 -15.37 0.54
N ILE A 24 -0.11 -15.16 0.13
CA ILE A 24 -0.90 -14.00 0.57
C ILE A 24 -1.18 -14.08 2.07
N SER A 25 -1.56 -15.25 2.59
CA SER A 25 -1.76 -15.44 4.03
C SER A 25 -0.48 -15.14 4.83
N ALA A 26 0.67 -15.64 4.38
CA ALA A 26 1.95 -15.36 5.03
C ALA A 26 2.35 -13.88 4.93
N PHE A 27 2.06 -13.23 3.80
CA PHE A 27 2.30 -11.80 3.61
C PHE A 27 1.50 -10.95 4.61
N LEU A 28 0.20 -11.25 4.78
CA LEU A 28 -0.68 -10.55 5.71
C LEU A 28 -0.27 -10.81 7.17
N GLN A 29 0.00 -12.07 7.53
CA GLN A 29 0.39 -12.45 8.90
C GLN A 29 1.65 -11.72 9.37
N ARG A 30 2.68 -11.62 8.50
CA ARG A 30 3.91 -10.87 8.80
C ARG A 30 3.67 -9.39 9.12
N ARG A 31 2.54 -8.83 8.69
CA ARG A 31 2.12 -7.44 8.91
C ARG A 31 1.04 -7.31 9.97
N GLY A 32 0.77 -8.39 10.72
CA GLY A 32 -0.26 -8.42 11.77
C GLY A 32 -1.70 -8.37 11.24
N SER A 33 -1.91 -8.59 9.94
CA SER A 33 -3.24 -8.67 9.33
C SER A 33 -3.62 -10.12 9.01
N VAL A 34 -4.92 -10.41 9.01
CA VAL A 34 -5.47 -11.72 8.63
C VAL A 34 -6.55 -11.63 7.55
N ALA A 35 -6.80 -10.42 7.00
CA ALA A 35 -7.92 -10.16 6.12
C ALA A 35 -7.59 -9.20 4.98
N VAL A 36 -8.44 -9.26 3.95
CA VAL A 36 -8.52 -8.29 2.85
C VAL A 36 -9.83 -7.50 2.94
N PRO A 37 -9.91 -6.26 2.43
CA PRO A 37 -8.85 -5.54 1.72
C PRO A 37 -7.70 -5.11 2.63
N PHE A 38 -6.48 -5.25 2.12
CA PHE A 38 -5.25 -4.81 2.78
C PHE A 38 -4.52 -3.89 1.81
N ASN A 39 -4.17 -2.69 2.27
CA ASN A 39 -3.50 -1.68 1.48
C ASN A 39 -2.26 -1.21 2.25
N GLN A 40 -1.13 -1.10 1.56
CA GLN A 40 0.10 -0.58 2.13
C GLN A 40 0.87 0.16 1.05
N ILE A 41 1.47 1.28 1.41
CA ILE A 41 2.30 2.08 0.51
C ILE A 41 3.74 2.06 1.01
N TYR A 42 4.67 1.87 0.09
CA TYR A 42 6.11 1.90 0.34
C TYR A 42 6.73 3.08 -0.40
N GLY A 43 7.86 3.55 0.10
CA GLY A 43 8.69 4.52 -0.60
C GLY A 43 9.94 4.89 0.20
N PRO A 44 10.86 5.69 -0.35
CA PRO A 44 12.09 6.06 0.35
C PRO A 44 11.86 6.83 1.66
N GLY A 45 10.75 7.56 1.79
CA GLY A 45 10.35 8.20 3.06
C GLY A 45 9.67 7.26 4.06
N SER A 46 9.27 6.06 3.62
CA SER A 46 8.64 5.03 4.45
C SER A 46 9.07 3.63 3.96
N PRO A 47 10.33 3.21 4.24
CA PRO A 47 10.89 1.98 3.69
C PRO A 47 10.20 0.72 4.24
N ASP A 48 9.75 0.76 5.49
CA ASP A 48 8.97 -0.33 6.11
C ASP A 48 7.50 -0.34 5.65
N GLY A 49 7.08 0.74 4.97
CA GLY A 49 5.76 0.95 4.41
C GLY A 49 4.70 1.32 5.44
N GLU A 50 3.70 2.05 4.99
CA GLU A 50 2.59 2.54 5.81
C GLU A 50 1.31 1.78 5.46
N VAL A 51 0.76 1.07 6.44
CA VAL A 51 -0.51 0.33 6.30
C VAL A 51 -1.67 1.31 6.36
N LEU A 52 -2.58 1.19 5.39
CA LEU A 52 -3.75 2.05 5.27
C LEU A 52 -5.00 1.34 5.83
N SER A 53 -5.99 2.14 6.20
CA SER A 53 -7.34 1.67 6.53
C SER A 53 -7.92 0.80 5.39
N PRO A 54 -8.66 -0.28 5.69
CA PRO A 54 -9.43 -1.03 4.70
C PRO A 54 -10.44 -0.14 3.94
N LEU A 55 -11.00 0.86 4.62
CA LEU A 55 -11.84 1.90 4.03
C LEU A 55 -10.96 3.08 3.64
N LEU A 56 -10.61 3.15 2.36
CA LEU A 56 -9.74 4.19 1.84
C LEU A 56 -10.49 5.51 1.67
N THR A 57 -9.87 6.60 2.11
CA THR A 57 -10.25 7.96 1.74
C THR A 57 -9.25 8.52 0.74
N ARG A 58 -9.71 9.44 -0.11
CA ARG A 58 -8.84 10.13 -1.06
C ARG A 58 -7.67 10.82 -0.36
N ASP A 59 -7.96 11.45 0.77
CA ASP A 59 -6.99 12.25 1.51
C ASP A 59 -5.88 11.37 2.10
N ALA A 60 -6.24 10.30 2.81
CA ALA A 60 -5.29 9.36 3.39
C ALA A 60 -4.35 8.78 2.32
N VAL A 61 -4.89 8.37 1.17
CA VAL A 61 -4.06 7.82 0.07
C VAL A 61 -3.07 8.86 -0.45
N LEU A 62 -3.50 10.11 -0.67
CA LEU A 62 -2.62 11.15 -1.20
C LEU A 62 -1.56 11.58 -0.18
N GLN A 63 -1.93 11.72 1.09
CA GLN A 63 -1.02 12.10 2.15
C GLN A 63 0.05 11.02 2.35
N THR A 64 -0.35 9.75 2.45
CA THR A 64 0.59 8.64 2.62
C THR A 64 1.48 8.48 1.38
N LEU A 65 0.97 8.65 0.15
CA LEU A 65 1.81 8.67 -1.06
C LEU A 65 2.86 9.78 -0.99
N SER A 66 2.45 11.00 -0.61
CA SER A 66 3.36 12.14 -0.50
C SER A 66 4.41 11.93 0.58
N HIS A 67 4.03 11.35 1.72
CA HIS A 67 4.95 11.02 2.80
C HIS A 67 5.96 9.92 2.36
N ALA A 68 5.46 8.88 1.69
CA ALA A 68 6.28 7.77 1.22
C ALA A 68 7.33 8.17 0.18
N LYS A 69 7.07 9.19 -0.66
CA LYS A 69 8.06 9.75 -1.59
C LYS A 69 9.31 10.30 -0.89
N GLY A 70 9.23 10.60 0.41
CA GLY A 70 10.32 11.21 1.17
C GLY A 70 10.63 12.63 0.72
N THR A 71 11.57 13.29 1.40
CA THR A 71 12.15 14.53 0.90
C THR A 71 13.19 14.18 -0.15
N GLU A 72 12.91 14.42 -1.43
CA GLU A 72 13.97 14.70 -2.39
C GLU A 72 14.75 15.91 -1.83
N GLN A 73 16.02 15.70 -1.49
CA GLN A 73 17.00 16.79 -1.40
C GLN A 73 17.57 17.05 -2.79
#